data_AF-A0A1B3NBU8-F1
#
_entry.id   AF-A0A1B3NBU8-F1
#
_cell.length_a   1.000
_cell.length_b   1.000
_cell.length_c   1.000
_cell.angle_alpha   90.00
_cell.angle_beta   90.00
_cell.angle_gamma   90.00
#
_symmetry.space_group_name_H-M   'P 1'
#
loop_
_entity.id
_entity.type
_entity.pdbx_description
1 polymer ?
#
loop_
_entity_poly.entity_id
_entity_poly.type
_entity_poly.pdbx_seq_one_letter_code
_entity_poly.pdbx_strand_id
1 'polypeptide(L)'
;MDGDGFKAALSKLGVNQAEFARRHNLSVRTVQNWAGNGPPEFIVPFFREMVRYHIQSPSQFPGGEETVHNACTAIDAGMHQLVLTARRAGWDKKMVLAAMINWVSGELVARSPQE
;
A
#
# COMPACT_ATOMS: atom_id res chain seq x y z
N MET A 1 17.96 2.36 10.81
CA MET A 1 16.67 2.81 11.41
C MET A 1 16.67 2.28 12.82
N ASP A 2 16.35 3.11 13.80
CA ASP A 2 16.27 2.72 15.21
C ASP A 2 14.88 2.14 15.56
N GLY A 3 14.72 1.67 16.79
CA GLY A 3 13.46 1.06 17.27
C GLY A 3 12.28 2.04 17.23
N ASP A 4 12.51 3.32 17.52
CA ASP A 4 11.46 4.32 17.46
C ASP A 4 11.09 4.69 16.02
N GLY A 5 12.07 4.79 15.11
CA GLY A 5 11.82 4.92 13.68
C GLY A 5 11.03 3.74 13.11
N PHE A 6 11.25 2.53 13.63
CA PHE A 6 10.47 1.35 13.27
C PHE A 6 9.03 1.43 13.76
N LYS A 7 8.79 1.83 15.02
CA LYS A 7 7.43 2.03 15.55
C LYS A 7 6.68 3.11 14.75
N ALA A 8 7.36 4.21 14.40
CA ALA A 8 6.79 5.25 13.56
C ALA A 8 6.42 4.74 12.17
N ALA A 9 7.26 3.88 11.57
CA ALA A 9 6.96 3.22 10.31
C ALA A 9 5.71 2.32 10.41
N LEU A 10 5.60 1.48 11.45
CA LEU A 10 4.41 0.65 11.68
C LEU A 10 3.13 1.48 11.82
N SER A 11 3.21 2.59 12.56
CA SER A 11 2.10 3.54 12.70
C SER A 11 1.66 4.12 11.35
N LYS A 12 2.61 4.52 10.49
CA LYS A 12 2.31 4.98 9.13
C LYS A 12 1.67 3.90 8.26
N LEU A 13 2.04 2.64 8.47
CA LEU A 13 1.44 1.47 7.81
C LEU A 13 0.07 1.07 8.38
N GLY A 14 -0.40 1.76 9.44
CA GLY A 14 -1.69 1.51 10.06
C GLY A 14 -1.80 0.14 10.75
N VAL A 15 -0.67 -0.47 11.13
CA VAL A 15 -0.62 -1.80 11.74
C VAL A 15 0.13 -1.79 13.07
N ASN A 16 -0.26 -2.67 13.99
CA ASN A 16 0.50 -2.92 15.21
C ASN A 16 1.53 -4.05 15.01
N GLN A 17 2.41 -4.25 16.00
CA GLN A 17 3.49 -5.25 15.91
C GLN A 17 2.99 -6.69 15.71
N ALA A 18 1.88 -7.07 16.37
CA ALA A 18 1.32 -8.42 16.28
C ALA A 18 0.67 -8.66 14.91
N GLU A 19 -0.02 -7.67 14.38
CA GLU A 19 -0.59 -7.70 13.04
C GLU A 19 0.49 -7.74 11.96
N PHE A 20 1.53 -6.92 12.09
CA PHE A 20 2.68 -6.93 11.21
C PHE A 20 3.38 -8.31 11.20
N ALA A 21 3.62 -8.88 12.39
CA ALA A 21 4.20 -10.20 12.52
C ALA A 21 3.38 -11.26 11.77
N ARG A 22 2.06 -11.26 11.95
CA ARG A 22 1.14 -12.19 11.26
C ARG A 22 1.17 -11.99 9.75
N ARG A 23 1.10 -10.75 9.27
CA ARG A 23 1.03 -10.42 7.84
C ARG A 23 2.29 -10.84 7.08
N HIS A 24 3.44 -10.84 7.74
CA HIS A 24 4.73 -11.16 7.13
C HIS A 24 5.31 -12.52 7.59
N ASN A 25 4.51 -13.35 8.26
CA ASN A 25 4.90 -14.66 8.79
C ASN A 25 6.18 -14.60 9.65
N LEU A 26 6.29 -13.58 10.49
CA LEU A 26 7.38 -13.38 11.44
C LEU A 26 6.92 -13.76 12.85
N SER A 27 7.86 -14.12 13.72
CA SER A 27 7.54 -14.27 15.13
C SER A 27 7.24 -12.90 15.75
N VAL A 28 6.21 -12.83 16.61
CA VAL A 28 5.87 -11.60 17.35
C VAL A 28 7.07 -11.11 18.16
N ARG A 29 7.84 -12.02 18.75
CA ARG A 29 9.05 -11.71 19.52
C ARG A 29 10.12 -11.03 18.67
N THR A 30 10.30 -11.46 17.42
CA THR A 30 11.23 -10.83 16.47
C THR A 30 10.83 -9.37 16.23
N VAL A 31 9.55 -9.13 15.97
CA VAL A 31 9.03 -7.78 15.71
C VAL A 31 9.13 -6.88 16.96
N GLN A 32 8.87 -7.44 18.16
CA GLN A 32 9.07 -6.74 19.43
C GLN A 32 10.54 -6.37 19.66
N ASN A 33 11.47 -7.29 19.35
CA ASN A 33 12.90 -7.01 19.44
C ASN A 33 13.31 -5.87 18.49
N TRP A 34 12.73 -5.81 17.29
CA TRP A 34 12.97 -4.70 16.35
C TRP A 34 12.40 -3.38 16.84
N ALA A 35 11.25 -3.40 17.53
CA ALA A 35 10.71 -2.19 18.16
C ALA A 35 11.60 -1.67 19.31
N GLY A 36 12.34 -2.54 19.99
CA GLY A 36 13.30 -2.14 21.02
C GLY A 36 14.64 -1.66 20.45
N ASN A 37 15.22 -2.44 19.53
CA ASN A 37 16.62 -2.28 19.11
C ASN A 37 16.80 -1.77 17.67
N GLY A 38 15.70 -1.62 16.93
CA GLY A 38 15.71 -1.43 15.48
C GLY A 38 15.74 -2.76 14.72
N PRO A 39 15.19 -2.79 13.50
CA PRO A 39 15.32 -3.95 12.61
C PRO A 39 16.75 -4.07 12.08
N PRO A 40 17.17 -5.27 11.64
CA PRO A 40 18.46 -5.48 10.97
C PRO A 40 18.64 -4.53 9.79
N GLU A 41 19.86 -4.05 9.56
CA GLU A 41 20.12 -3.02 8.53
C GLU A 41 19.65 -3.44 7.13
N PHE A 42 19.79 -4.71 6.78
CA PHE A 42 19.34 -5.23 5.48
C PHE A 42 17.81 -5.19 5.30
N ILE A 43 17.03 -5.16 6.39
CA ILE A 43 15.56 -5.09 6.36
C ILE A 43 15.07 -3.63 6.21
N VAL A 44 15.88 -2.65 6.62
CA VAL A 44 15.50 -1.23 6.64
C VAL A 44 15.07 -0.69 5.27
N PRO A 45 15.76 -0.99 4.14
CA PRO A 45 15.33 -0.53 2.83
C PRO A 45 13.91 -0.98 2.47
N PHE A 46 13.59 -2.26 2.73
CA PHE A 46 12.26 -2.81 2.45
C PHE A 46 11.16 -2.11 3.25
N PHE A 47 11.43 -1.77 4.51
CA PHE A 47 10.47 -0.99 5.31
C PHE A 47 10.26 0.41 4.78
N ARG A 48 11.34 1.10 4.41
CA ARG A 48 11.23 2.44 3.81
C ARG A 48 10.40 2.41 2.54
N GLU A 49 10.57 1.36 1.75
CA GLU A 49 9.85 1.17 0.50
C GLU A 49 8.37 0.83 0.74
N MET A 50 8.07 -0.08 1.68
CA MET A 50 6.69 -0.34 2.10
C MET A 50 5.99 0.94 2.57
N VAL A 51 6.63 1.75 3.41
CA VAL A 51 6.04 3.02 3.89
C VAL A 51 5.85 4.01 2.75
N ARG A 52 6.81 4.10 1.83
CA ARG A 52 6.74 5.01 0.68
C ARG A 52 5.56 4.68 -0.25
N TYR A 53 5.28 3.40 -0.45
CA TYR A 53 4.21 2.93 -1.33
C TYR A 53 2.92 2.57 -0.59
N HIS A 54 2.88 2.77 0.73
CA HIS A 54 1.68 2.52 1.51
C HIS A 54 0.63 3.60 1.21
N ILE A 55 -0.41 3.19 0.51
CA ILE A 55 -1.63 3.97 0.35
C ILE A 55 -2.50 3.67 1.57
N GLN A 56 -2.72 4.68 2.41
CA GLN A 56 -3.60 4.54 3.58
C GLN A 56 -5.01 4.16 3.12
N SER A 57 -5.61 3.21 3.82
CA SER A 57 -6.99 2.79 3.52
C SER A 57 -7.95 3.96 3.76
N PRO A 58 -8.85 4.27 2.80
CA PRO A 58 -9.88 5.30 2.97
C PRO A 58 -10.76 5.10 4.21
N SER A 59 -10.87 3.86 4.71
CA SER A 59 -11.65 3.51 5.91
C SER A 59 -11.11 4.08 7.23
N GLN A 60 -9.87 4.59 7.25
CA GLN A 60 -9.28 5.22 8.43
C GLN A 60 -9.48 6.74 8.49
N PHE A 61 -10.03 7.32 7.43
CA PHE A 61 -10.33 8.73 7.40
C PHE A 61 -11.80 8.93 7.77
N PRO A 62 -12.14 9.87 8.67
CA PRO A 62 -13.51 10.27 8.86
C PRO A 62 -14.04 10.74 7.50
N GLY A 63 -15.14 10.13 7.03
CA GLY A 63 -15.70 10.40 5.71
C GLY A 63 -15.90 11.90 5.51
N GLY A 64 -15.25 12.44 4.48
CA GLY A 64 -15.26 13.86 4.11
C GLY A 64 -14.68 14.03 2.71
N GLU A 65 -14.95 15.15 2.05
CA GLU A 65 -14.51 15.40 0.67
C GLU A 65 -12.97 15.37 0.54
N GLU A 66 -12.24 15.84 1.55
CA GLU A 66 -10.78 15.84 1.57
C GLU A 66 -10.20 14.42 1.57
N THR A 67 -10.85 13.49 2.26
CA THR A 67 -10.51 12.06 2.28
C THR A 67 -10.67 11.43 0.90
N VAL A 68 -11.79 11.71 0.24
CA VAL A 68 -12.06 11.22 -1.12
C VAL A 68 -11.03 11.81 -2.09
N HIS A 69 -10.73 13.10 -1.96
CA HIS A 69 -9.72 13.77 -2.76
C HIS A 69 -8.32 13.17 -2.59
N ASN A 70 -7.92 12.89 -1.35
CA ASN A 70 -6.63 12.25 -1.04
C ASN A 70 -6.56 10.82 -1.58
N ALA A 71 -7.64 10.04 -1.44
CA ALA A 71 -7.75 8.71 -2.01
C ALA A 71 -7.66 8.74 -3.54
N CYS A 72 -8.40 9.64 -4.19
CA CYS A 72 -8.33 9.85 -5.64
C CYS A 72 -6.92 10.22 -6.09
N THR A 73 -6.23 11.11 -5.38
CA THR A 73 -4.86 11.55 -5.70
C THR A 73 -3.86 10.39 -5.59
N ALA A 74 -3.97 9.57 -4.54
CA ALA A 74 -3.10 8.41 -4.37
C ALA A 74 -3.32 7.34 -5.47
N ILE A 75 -4.58 7.10 -5.85
CA ILE A 75 -4.94 6.17 -6.92
C ILE A 75 -4.45 6.71 -8.28
N ASP A 76 -4.61 8.01 -8.54
CA ASP A 76 -4.20 8.65 -9.79
C ASP A 76 -2.70 8.49 -10.03
N ALA A 77 -1.86 8.73 -9.01
CA ALA A 77 -0.42 8.57 -9.12
C ALA A 77 -0.02 7.13 -9.51
N GLY A 78 -0.66 6.12 -8.92
CA GLY A 78 -0.43 4.71 -9.25
C GLY A 78 -0.88 4.36 -10.67
N MET A 79 -2.09 4.77 -11.06
CA MET A 79 -2.63 4.56 -12.39
C MET A 79 -1.78 5.23 -13.47
N HIS A 80 -1.32 6.46 -13.20
CA HIS A 80 -0.46 7.20 -14.11
C HIS A 80 0.86 6.46 -14.39
N GLN A 81 1.49 5.88 -13.36
CA GLN A 81 2.72 5.09 -13.53
C GLN A 81 2.49 3.81 -14.36
N LEU A 82 1.35 3.13 -14.16
CA LEU A 82 0.99 1.96 -14.96
C LEU A 82 0.80 2.33 -16.44
N VAL A 83 0.09 3.43 -16.72
CA VAL A 83 -0.10 3.94 -18.09
C VAL A 83 1.24 4.29 -18.73
N LEU A 84 2.11 5.04 -18.03
CA LEU A 84 3.44 5.39 -18.55
C LEU A 84 4.30 4.15 -18.85
N THR A 85 4.26 3.16 -17.97
CA THR A 85 5.02 1.90 -18.15
C THR A 85 4.53 1.13 -19.36
N ALA A 86 3.21 0.95 -19.50
CA ALA A 86 2.63 0.27 -20.66
C ALA A 86 2.93 1.02 -21.98
N ARG A 87 2.87 2.36 -21.96
CA ARG A 87 3.22 3.19 -23.12
C ARG A 87 4.70 3.06 -23.50
N ARG A 88 5.61 3.02 -22.52
CA ARG A 88 7.05 2.77 -22.75
C ARG A 88 7.32 1.37 -23.29
N ALA A 89 6.52 0.39 -22.91
CA ALA A 89 6.55 -0.96 -23.47
C ALA A 89 5.96 -1.06 -24.89
N GLY A 90 5.50 0.06 -25.47
CA GLY A 90 4.99 0.13 -26.84
C GLY A 90 3.50 -0.21 -26.98
N TRP A 91 2.75 -0.30 -25.87
CA TRP A 91 1.34 -0.66 -25.92
C TRP A 91 0.49 0.51 -26.42
N ASP A 92 -0.49 0.19 -27.28
CA ASP A 92 -1.39 1.21 -27.82
C ASP A 92 -2.32 1.78 -26.74
N LYS A 93 -2.68 3.07 -26.86
CA LYS A 93 -3.57 3.75 -25.90
C LYS A 93 -4.91 3.04 -25.74
N LYS A 94 -5.48 2.51 -26.84
CA LYS A 94 -6.77 1.81 -26.80
C LYS A 94 -6.66 0.50 -26.02
N MET A 95 -5.53 -0.19 -26.15
CA MET A 95 -5.27 -1.45 -25.43
C MET A 95 -5.09 -1.21 -23.93
N VAL A 96 -4.33 -0.18 -23.55
CA VAL A 96 -4.17 0.22 -22.14
C VAL A 96 -5.52 0.61 -21.53
N LEU A 97 -6.32 1.41 -22.25
CA LEU A 97 -7.65 1.81 -21.80
C LEU A 97 -8.59 0.60 -21.64
N ALA A 98 -8.62 -0.32 -22.61
CA ALA A 98 -9.44 -1.52 -22.54
C ALA A 98 -9.05 -2.42 -21.36
N ALA A 99 -7.75 -2.58 -21.09
CA ALA A 99 -7.26 -3.34 -19.94
C ALA A 99 -7.65 -2.70 -18.62
N MET A 100 -7.54 -1.37 -18.51
CA MET A 100 -7.97 -0.62 -17.31
C MET A 100 -9.47 -0.77 -17.07
N ILE A 101 -10.30 -0.59 -18.11
CA ILE A 101 -11.77 -0.75 -18.00
C ILE A 101 -12.09 -2.17 -17.55
N ASN A 102 -11.50 -3.18 -18.19
CA ASN A 102 -11.76 -4.58 -17.85
C ASN A 102 -11.37 -4.91 -16.40
N TRP A 103 -10.23 -4.38 -15.92
CA TRP A 103 -9.80 -4.55 -14.54
C TRP A 103 -10.74 -3.87 -13.54
N VAL A 104 -11.12 -2.61 -13.79
CA VAL A 104 -12.05 -1.87 -12.92
C VAL A 104 -13.42 -2.57 -12.88
N SER A 105 -13.95 -2.98 -14.03
CA SER A 105 -15.20 -3.73 -14.11
C SER A 105 -15.12 -5.05 -13.36
N GLY A 106 -14.01 -5.79 -13.49
CA GLY A 106 -13.77 -7.02 -12.74
C GLY A 106 -13.79 -6.82 -11.23
N GLU A 107 -13.11 -5.78 -10.72
CA GLU A 107 -13.08 -5.51 -9.28
C GLU A 107 -14.42 -5.00 -8.72
N LEU A 108 -15.19 -4.25 -9.50
CA LEU A 108 -16.53 -3.82 -9.09
C LEU A 108 -17.50 -5.01 -9.01
N VAL A 109 -17.38 -5.98 -9.92
CA VAL A 109 -18.19 -7.21 -9.90
C VAL A 109 -17.73 -8.14 -8.78
N ALA A 110 -16.42 -8.34 -8.59
CA ALA A 110 -15.87 -9.24 -7.58
C ALA A 110 -16.14 -8.80 -6.13
N ARG A 111 -16.42 -7.50 -5.91
CA ARG A 111 -16.67 -6.91 -4.59
C ARG A 111 -18.13 -6.54 -4.33
N SER A 112 -19.03 -6.85 -5.26
CA SER A 112 -20.46 -6.80 -4.99
C SER A 112 -20.79 -7.97 -4.05
N PRO A 113 -21.27 -7.73 -2.81
CA PRO A 113 -21.77 -8.82 -1.98
C PRO A 113 -22.86 -9.54 -2.79
N GLN A 114 -22.77 -10.86 -2.90
CA GLN A 114 -23.95 -11.64 -3.27
C GLN A 114 -24.95 -11.42 -2.14
N GLU A 115 -25.99 -10.61 -2.41
CA GLU A 115 -27.19 -10.52 -1.56
C GLU A 115 -27.86 -11.89 -1.44
#